data_AF-A0A7W8PCQ8-F1
#
_entry.id   AF-A0A7W8PCQ8-F1
#
_cell.length_a   1.000
_cell.length_b   1.000
_cell.length_c   1.000
_cell.angle_alpha   90.00
_cell.angle_beta   90.00
_cell.angle_gamma   90.00
#
_symmetry.space_group_name_H-M   'P 1'
#
loop_
_entity.id
_entity.type
_entity.pdbx_description
1 polymer ?
#
loop_
_entity_poly.entity_id
_entity_poly.type
_entity_poly.pdbx_seq_one_letter_code
_entity_poly.pdbx_strand_id
1 'polypeptide(L)'
;MPENRKARSKTILDSRRLMLSAPLQGKTGNDGKKIWASLYVTVFANTPFITVFTNDPDDRDNDGGRISAEISPVEFIGTLIDFERVIAGPDGKENKRQLCNVERDRNPAQGEKPAVRSAFCYGKDEDGIVWVALSAKGRPNIRFDFGYSRYHFLQHKAGEQYSKAEASQLFALGWIHLVRQFVTDLMRTEYEHPQPQNDGGGKNNRGRASTSAKSHYAEVEEDDIPY
;
A
#
# COMPACT_ATOMS: atom_id res chain seq x y z
N MET A 1 10.47 26.81 13.97
CA MET A 1 9.16 26.20 14.32
C MET A 1 8.85 25.21 13.22
N PRO A 2 8.72 23.90 13.49
CA PRO A 2 8.26 22.99 12.45
C PRO A 2 6.82 23.40 12.10
N GLU A 3 6.56 23.61 10.81
CA GLU A 3 5.22 23.83 10.29
C GLU A 3 4.29 22.76 10.86
N ASN A 4 3.21 23.21 11.47
CA ASN A 4 2.18 22.35 12.04
C ASN A 4 1.45 21.66 10.87
N ARG A 5 2.04 20.58 10.34
CA ARG A 5 1.42 19.75 9.29
C ARG A 5 0.06 19.30 9.82
N LYS A 6 -1.01 19.85 9.25
CA LYS A 6 -2.38 19.50 9.58
C LYS A 6 -2.51 17.97 9.52
N ALA A 7 -2.90 17.35 10.62
CA ALA A 7 -3.09 15.91 10.67
C ALA A 7 -4.14 15.50 9.63
N ARG A 8 -3.88 14.41 8.91
CA ARG A 8 -4.82 13.87 7.91
C ARG A 8 -6.15 13.53 8.59
N SER A 9 -7.26 13.91 7.96
CA SER A 9 -8.59 13.49 8.39
C SER A 9 -8.70 11.96 8.31
N LYS A 10 -9.38 11.35 9.29
CA LYS A 10 -9.69 9.92 9.22
C LYS A 10 -10.76 9.68 8.15
N THR A 11 -10.61 8.57 7.45
CA THR A 11 -11.44 8.13 6.33
C THR A 11 -11.98 6.73 6.61
N ILE A 12 -12.86 6.23 5.74
CA ILE A 12 -13.37 4.85 5.85
C ILE A 12 -12.24 3.81 5.79
N LEU A 13 -11.15 4.11 5.08
CA LEU A 13 -9.97 3.26 4.98
C LEU A 13 -9.20 3.10 6.30
N ASP A 14 -9.39 4.00 7.27
CA ASP A 14 -8.84 3.86 8.63
C ASP A 14 -9.68 2.96 9.54
N SER A 15 -10.81 2.44 9.04
CA SER A 15 -11.67 1.55 9.80
C SER A 15 -11.00 0.21 10.04
N ARG A 16 -11.03 -0.25 11.29
CA ARG A 16 -10.60 -1.61 11.66
C ARG A 16 -11.38 -2.72 10.95
N ARG A 17 -12.51 -2.39 10.31
CA ARG A 17 -13.30 -3.36 9.53
C ARG A 17 -12.73 -3.63 8.13
N LEU A 18 -11.87 -2.74 7.61
CA LEU A 18 -11.18 -2.92 6.33
C LEU A 18 -9.69 -3.27 6.51
N MET A 19 -9.17 -3.07 7.72
CA MET A 19 -7.84 -3.51 8.13
C MET A 19 -7.74 -5.04 8.11
N LEU A 20 -6.65 -5.56 7.55
CA LEU A 20 -6.30 -6.98 7.69
C LEU A 20 -5.39 -7.17 8.91
N SER A 21 -5.53 -8.29 9.60
CA SER A 21 -4.69 -8.64 10.75
C SER A 21 -4.15 -10.05 10.63
N ALA A 22 -2.92 -10.25 11.11
CA ALA A 22 -2.25 -11.54 11.13
C ALA A 22 -1.53 -11.74 12.46
N PRO A 23 -1.64 -12.91 13.10
CA PRO A 23 -0.88 -13.19 14.32
C PRO A 23 0.60 -13.39 13.98
N LEU A 24 1.51 -12.85 14.79
CA LEU A 24 2.92 -13.19 14.68
C LEU A 24 3.14 -14.60 15.23
N GLN A 25 3.63 -15.51 14.39
CA GLN A 25 3.86 -16.88 14.79
C GLN A 25 4.97 -16.95 15.85
N GLY A 26 4.70 -17.67 16.95
CA GLY A 26 5.66 -17.89 18.02
C GLY A 26 5.98 -16.66 18.88
N LYS A 27 5.30 -15.53 18.69
CA LYS A 27 5.56 -14.29 19.44
C LYS A 27 4.39 -13.89 20.32
N THR A 28 4.70 -13.55 21.57
CA THR A 28 3.77 -13.04 22.57
C THR A 28 4.29 -11.74 23.16
N GLY A 29 3.40 -10.83 23.50
CA GLY A 29 3.75 -9.61 24.21
C GLY A 29 4.19 -9.92 25.64
N ASN A 30 4.67 -8.89 26.34
CA ASN A 30 5.08 -9.00 27.75
C ASN A 30 3.95 -9.45 28.69
N ASP A 31 2.69 -9.31 28.25
CA ASP A 31 1.49 -9.76 28.95
C ASP A 31 1.07 -11.21 28.60
N GLY A 32 1.91 -11.93 27.83
CA GLY A 32 1.64 -13.30 27.38
C GLY A 32 0.61 -13.41 26.25
N LYS A 33 0.06 -12.29 25.75
CA LYS A 33 -0.94 -12.31 24.68
C LYS A 33 -0.27 -12.40 23.31
N LYS A 34 -0.98 -13.01 22.36
CA LYS A 34 -0.55 -13.03 20.95
C LYS A 34 -0.40 -11.60 20.44
N ILE A 35 0.72 -11.33 19.78
CA ILE A 35 0.93 -10.08 19.06
C ILE A 35 0.32 -10.22 17.67
N TRP A 36 -0.30 -9.14 17.18
CA TRP A 36 -0.92 -9.10 15.87
C TRP A 36 -0.29 -7.99 15.03
N ALA A 37 0.09 -8.33 13.81
CA ALA A 37 0.39 -7.35 12.77
C ALA A 37 -0.92 -6.83 12.16
N SER A 38 -0.85 -5.64 11.57
CA SER A 38 -1.97 -5.02 10.88
C SER A 38 -1.56 -4.43 9.55
N LEU A 39 -2.39 -4.59 8.53
CA LEU A 39 -2.23 -3.97 7.21
C LEU A 39 -3.39 -3.00 6.96
N TYR A 40 -3.03 -1.79 6.56
CA TYR A 40 -3.93 -0.74 6.16
C TYR A 40 -3.66 -0.33 4.71
N VAL A 41 -4.72 0.00 4.00
CA VAL A 41 -4.65 0.83 2.79
C VAL A 41 -5.05 2.23 3.21
N THR A 42 -4.34 3.25 2.78
CA THR A 42 -4.70 4.66 3.03
C THR A 42 -4.48 5.48 1.77
N VAL A 43 -5.08 6.67 1.71
CA VAL A 43 -4.79 7.67 0.67
C VAL A 43 -4.24 8.90 1.38
N PHE A 44 -3.11 9.41 0.90
CA PHE A 44 -2.51 10.65 1.38
C PHE A 44 -2.00 11.45 0.19
N ALA A 45 -2.38 12.73 0.11
CA ALA A 45 -2.04 13.62 -1.01
C ALA A 45 -2.36 12.99 -2.38
N ASN A 46 -3.55 12.39 -2.50
CA ASN A 46 -4.00 11.67 -3.69
C ASN A 46 -3.16 10.44 -4.10
N THR A 47 -2.31 9.94 -3.21
CA THR A 47 -1.49 8.75 -3.45
C THR A 47 -1.92 7.59 -2.54
N PRO A 48 -2.20 6.41 -3.08
CA PRO A 48 -2.40 5.19 -2.30
C PRO A 48 -1.14 4.76 -1.53
N PHE A 49 -1.35 4.35 -0.29
CA PHE A 49 -0.33 3.72 0.56
C PHE A 49 -0.82 2.38 1.05
N ILE A 50 0.08 1.39 1.06
CA ILE A 50 -0.09 0.16 1.82
C ILE A 50 0.86 0.24 3.00
N THR A 51 0.31 0.15 4.21
CA THR A 51 1.08 0.25 5.45
C THR A 51 0.86 -0.99 6.29
N VAL A 52 1.97 -1.64 6.67
CA VAL A 52 1.99 -2.72 7.65
C VAL A 52 2.60 -2.21 8.94
N PHE A 53 1.92 -2.41 10.05
CA PHE A 53 2.53 -2.35 11.38
C PHE A 53 2.83 -3.79 11.79
N THR A 54 4.12 -4.15 11.79
CA THR A 54 4.52 -5.53 12.13
C THR A 54 4.24 -5.82 13.59
N ASN A 55 4.35 -4.82 14.47
CA ASN A 55 4.34 -4.97 15.93
C ASN A 55 5.33 -6.04 16.44
N ASP A 56 6.29 -6.44 15.61
CA ASP A 56 7.28 -7.43 15.97
C ASP A 56 8.30 -6.77 16.92
N PRO A 57 8.50 -7.29 18.15
CA PRO A 57 9.46 -6.72 19.10
C PRO A 57 10.91 -6.82 18.64
N ASP A 58 11.21 -7.73 17.72
CA ASP A 58 12.53 -7.88 17.10
C ASP A 58 12.66 -7.06 15.81
N ASP A 59 11.62 -6.31 15.44
CA ASP A 59 11.71 -5.39 14.33
C ASP A 59 12.64 -4.22 14.68
N ARG A 60 13.54 -3.88 13.76
CA ARG A 60 14.54 -2.83 13.97
C ARG A 60 13.96 -1.40 14.03
N ASP A 61 12.70 -1.21 13.65
CA ASP A 61 12.05 0.11 13.59
C ASP A 61 11.14 0.37 14.82
N ASN A 62 11.39 1.49 15.50
CA ASN A 62 10.76 1.86 16.78
C ASN A 62 9.32 2.43 16.68
N ASP A 63 8.72 2.51 15.49
CA ASP A 63 7.36 3.02 15.25
C ASP A 63 6.36 1.87 15.05
N GLY A 64 6.32 0.93 16.00
CA GLY A 64 5.51 -0.29 15.90
C GLY A 64 5.88 -1.19 14.72
N GLY A 65 7.14 -1.10 14.27
CA GLY A 65 7.62 -1.82 13.09
C GLY A 65 6.86 -1.44 11.82
N ARG A 66 6.55 -0.15 11.64
CA ARG A 66 5.89 0.35 10.43
C ARG A 66 6.71 0.08 9.16
N ILE A 67 6.05 -0.42 8.12
CA ILE A 67 6.53 -0.55 6.75
C ILE A 67 5.46 0.09 5.86
N SER A 68 5.84 1.02 4.98
CA SER A 68 4.90 1.67 4.06
C SER A 68 5.42 1.61 2.62
N ALA A 69 4.54 1.27 1.70
CA ALA A 69 4.76 1.40 0.26
C ALA A 69 3.79 2.45 -0.29
N GLU A 70 4.37 3.52 -0.84
CA GLU A 70 3.67 4.51 -1.67
C GLU A 70 3.52 3.94 -3.08
N ILE A 71 2.33 3.96 -3.64
CA ILE A 71 2.07 3.36 -4.94
C ILE A 71 1.32 4.38 -5.77
N SER A 72 1.80 4.66 -6.99
CA SER A 72 1.05 5.55 -7.88
C SER A 72 -0.34 4.96 -8.17
N PRO A 73 -1.37 5.82 -8.36
CA PRO A 73 -2.73 5.36 -8.56
C PRO A 73 -2.91 4.33 -9.67
N VAL A 74 -2.21 4.49 -10.79
CA VAL A 74 -2.35 3.60 -11.95
C VAL A 74 -1.84 2.20 -11.62
N GLU A 75 -0.65 2.10 -11.04
CA GLU A 75 -0.03 0.85 -10.60
C GLU A 75 -0.85 0.20 -9.49
N PHE A 76 -1.41 0.99 -8.57
CA PHE A 76 -2.26 0.48 -7.51
C PHE A 76 -3.51 -0.19 -8.08
N ILE A 77 -4.23 0.50 -8.99
CA ILE A 77 -5.43 -0.05 -9.63
C ILE A 77 -5.08 -1.25 -10.52
N GLY A 78 -4.00 -1.15 -11.30
CA GLY A 78 -3.50 -2.26 -12.12
C GLY A 78 -3.16 -3.50 -11.28
N THR A 79 -2.55 -3.31 -10.12
CA THR A 79 -2.26 -4.38 -9.15
C THR A 79 -3.55 -5.02 -8.63
N LEU A 80 -4.57 -4.24 -8.27
CA LEU A 80 -5.85 -4.80 -7.83
C LEU A 80 -6.54 -5.61 -8.94
N ILE A 81 -6.43 -5.19 -10.21
CA ILE A 81 -6.96 -5.93 -11.35
C ILE A 81 -6.19 -7.23 -11.59
N ASP A 82 -4.85 -7.21 -11.51
CA ASP A 82 -4.06 -8.44 -11.62
C ASP A 82 -4.33 -9.39 -10.44
N PHE A 83 -4.54 -8.84 -9.24
CA PHE A 83 -4.89 -9.64 -8.07
C PHE A 83 -6.23 -10.37 -8.24
N GLU A 84 -7.24 -9.75 -8.85
CA GLU A 84 -8.49 -10.44 -9.22
C GLU A 84 -8.24 -11.63 -10.15
N ARG A 85 -7.30 -11.50 -11.09
CA ARG A 85 -6.90 -12.61 -11.99
C ARG A 85 -6.19 -13.72 -11.23
N VAL A 86 -5.34 -13.39 -10.27
CA VAL A 86 -4.69 -14.36 -9.39
C VAL A 86 -5.72 -15.15 -8.58
N ILE A 87 -6.74 -14.47 -8.05
CA ILE A 87 -7.82 -15.11 -7.29
C ILE A 87 -8.63 -16.07 -8.18
N ALA A 88 -9.00 -15.62 -9.38
CA ALA A 88 -9.78 -16.40 -10.35
C ALA A 88 -8.99 -17.54 -11.02
N GLY A 89 -7.66 -17.59 -10.83
CA GLY A 89 -6.83 -18.68 -11.34
C GLY A 89 -7.19 -20.04 -10.74
N PRO A 90 -6.63 -21.15 -11.25
CA PRO A 90 -6.85 -22.47 -10.66
C PRO A 90 -6.21 -22.59 -9.26
N ASP A 91 -6.75 -23.49 -8.43
CA ASP A 91 -6.13 -23.91 -7.17
C ASP A 91 -5.05 -24.98 -7.41
N GLY A 92 -4.29 -25.34 -6.37
CA GLY A 92 -3.30 -26.43 -6.44
C GLY A 92 -1.91 -26.03 -6.96
N LYS A 93 -1.66 -24.73 -7.19
CA LYS A 93 -0.33 -24.18 -7.48
C LYS A 93 -0.18 -22.80 -6.84
N GLU A 94 0.99 -22.54 -6.24
CA GLU A 94 1.31 -21.20 -5.77
C GLU A 94 1.34 -20.23 -6.97
N ASN A 95 0.55 -19.17 -6.86
CA ASN A 95 0.50 -18.08 -7.82
C ASN A 95 0.78 -16.77 -7.10
N LYS A 96 2.06 -16.43 -6.97
CA LYS A 96 2.53 -15.21 -6.31
C LYS A 96 2.90 -14.12 -7.32
N ARG A 97 2.56 -12.88 -6.99
CA ARG A 97 2.94 -11.66 -7.72
C ARG A 97 3.47 -10.61 -6.74
N GLN A 98 4.16 -9.63 -7.29
CA GLN A 98 4.70 -8.53 -6.52
C GLN A 98 4.69 -7.24 -7.33
N LEU A 99 4.30 -6.15 -6.68
CA LEU A 99 4.56 -4.79 -7.13
C LEU A 99 5.75 -4.25 -6.34
N CYS A 100 6.83 -3.89 -7.02
CA CYS A 100 8.07 -3.46 -6.40
C CYS A 100 8.23 -1.95 -6.44
N ASN A 101 8.48 -1.35 -5.27
CA ASN A 101 8.94 0.02 -5.15
C ASN A 101 10.46 0.03 -5.14
N VAL A 102 11.05 0.65 -6.15
CA VAL A 102 12.50 0.79 -6.25
C VAL A 102 12.97 2.13 -5.70
N GLU A 103 14.19 2.19 -5.18
CA GLU A 103 14.81 3.47 -4.82
C GLU A 103 15.08 4.29 -6.08
N ARG A 104 14.84 5.61 -6.03
CA ARG A 104 15.26 6.50 -7.12
C ARG A 104 16.76 6.38 -7.28
N ASP A 105 17.21 6.08 -8.49
CA ASP A 105 18.64 6.01 -8.79
C ASP A 105 19.28 7.37 -8.49
N ARG A 106 20.17 7.38 -7.51
CA ARG A 106 20.89 8.59 -7.11
C ARG A 106 22.07 8.86 -8.03
N ASN A 107 22.49 7.90 -8.85
CA ASN A 107 23.65 8.01 -9.73
C ASN A 107 23.50 7.16 -11.01
N PRO A 108 22.61 7.55 -11.93
CA PRO A 108 22.32 6.78 -13.16
C PRO A 108 23.53 6.56 -14.07
N ALA A 109 24.61 7.34 -13.89
CA ALA A 109 25.85 7.19 -14.64
C ALA A 109 26.63 5.90 -14.31
N GLN A 110 26.35 5.22 -13.19
CA GLN A 110 27.07 4.01 -12.77
C GLN A 110 26.40 2.70 -13.23
N GLY A 111 25.20 2.76 -13.82
CA GLY A 111 24.51 1.58 -14.36
C GLY A 111 24.09 0.54 -13.30
N GLU A 112 24.12 0.91 -12.01
CA GLU A 112 23.61 0.05 -10.94
C GLU A 112 22.08 0.02 -11.01
N LYS A 113 21.49 -1.19 -10.97
CA LYS A 113 20.03 -1.31 -10.97
C LYS A 113 19.47 -0.78 -9.65
N PRO A 114 18.40 0.03 -9.67
CA PRO A 114 17.69 0.46 -8.49
C PRO A 114 17.38 -0.70 -7.53
N ALA A 115 17.75 -0.55 -6.26
CA ALA A 115 17.45 -1.54 -5.24
C ALA A 115 15.94 -1.51 -4.91
N VAL A 116 15.34 -2.69 -4.71
CA VAL A 116 13.94 -2.80 -4.25
C VAL A 116 13.88 -2.37 -2.79
N ARG A 117 13.16 -1.28 -2.52
CA ARG A 117 12.93 -0.73 -1.17
C ARG A 117 11.85 -1.52 -0.44
N SER A 118 10.73 -1.74 -1.12
CA SER A 118 9.60 -2.52 -0.62
C SER A 118 8.88 -3.21 -1.76
N ALA A 119 8.16 -4.29 -1.46
CA ALA A 119 7.29 -4.92 -2.44
C ALA A 119 5.97 -5.36 -1.82
N PHE A 120 4.87 -4.90 -2.41
CA PHE A 120 3.54 -5.40 -2.10
C PHE A 120 3.37 -6.74 -2.81
N CYS A 121 3.34 -7.81 -2.02
CA CYS A 121 3.20 -9.17 -2.48
C CYS A 121 1.75 -9.61 -2.33
N TYR A 122 1.25 -10.35 -3.29
CA TYR A 122 -0.09 -10.92 -3.24
C TYR A 122 -0.09 -12.24 -3.99
N GLY A 123 -0.97 -13.15 -3.58
CA GLY A 123 -0.97 -14.46 -4.16
C GLY A 123 -2.13 -15.34 -3.73
N LYS A 124 -2.15 -16.52 -4.34
CA LYS A 124 -2.93 -17.67 -3.91
C LYS A 124 -1.97 -18.84 -3.73
N ASP A 125 -2.02 -19.51 -2.58
CA ASP A 125 -1.17 -20.68 -2.33
C ASP A 125 -1.76 -21.98 -2.89
N GLU A 126 -1.05 -23.09 -2.67
CA GLU A 126 -1.44 -24.41 -3.17
C GLU A 126 -2.78 -24.89 -2.59
N ASP A 127 -3.12 -24.48 -1.36
CA ASP A 127 -4.38 -24.78 -0.69
C ASP A 127 -5.54 -23.88 -1.16
N GLY A 128 -5.29 -22.96 -2.10
CA GLY A 128 -6.28 -22.01 -2.61
C GLY A 128 -6.53 -20.83 -1.66
N ILE A 129 -5.70 -20.64 -0.63
CA ILE A 129 -5.79 -19.51 0.30
C ILE A 129 -5.17 -18.28 -0.36
N VAL A 130 -5.97 -17.23 -0.46
CA VAL A 130 -5.56 -15.94 -0.97
C VAL A 130 -4.92 -15.12 0.14
N TRP A 131 -3.87 -14.39 -0.20
CA TRP A 131 -3.10 -13.62 0.77
C TRP A 131 -2.45 -12.37 0.18
N VAL A 132 -2.12 -11.44 1.06
CA VAL A 132 -1.26 -10.28 0.76
C VAL A 132 -0.15 -10.16 1.80
N ALA A 133 0.95 -9.49 1.43
CA ALA A 133 2.05 -9.16 2.33
C ALA A 133 2.74 -7.89 1.88
N LEU A 134 3.45 -7.22 2.80
CA LEU A 134 4.34 -6.12 2.46
C LEU A 134 5.76 -6.48 2.93
N SER A 135 6.67 -6.60 1.97
CA SER A 135 8.07 -6.94 2.23
C SER A 135 8.95 -5.69 2.16
N ALA A 136 9.98 -5.66 2.99
CA ALA A 136 11.04 -4.66 2.95
C ALA A 136 12.37 -5.29 3.39
N LYS A 137 13.50 -4.76 2.89
CA LYS A 137 14.82 -5.35 3.10
C LYS A 137 15.19 -5.42 4.58
N GLY A 138 15.42 -6.64 5.09
CA GLY A 138 15.82 -6.90 6.47
C GLY A 138 14.71 -6.62 7.49
N ARG A 139 13.44 -6.71 7.07
CA ARG A 139 12.25 -6.53 7.90
C ARG A 139 11.37 -7.80 7.84
N PRO A 140 10.53 -8.08 8.85
CA PRO A 140 9.61 -9.21 8.81
C PRO A 140 8.67 -9.15 7.59
N ASN A 141 8.55 -10.27 6.85
CA ASN A 141 7.60 -10.41 5.75
C ASN A 141 6.35 -11.15 6.26
N ILE A 142 5.34 -10.39 6.67
CA ILE A 142 4.15 -10.93 7.32
C ILE A 142 3.05 -11.15 6.28
N ARG A 143 2.56 -12.39 6.22
CA ARG A 143 1.46 -12.81 5.34
C ARG A 143 0.12 -12.58 6.04
N PHE A 144 -0.82 -11.96 5.32
CA PHE A 144 -2.19 -11.71 5.75
C PHE A 144 -3.13 -12.53 4.88
N ASP A 145 -3.66 -13.61 5.44
CA ASP A 145 -4.59 -14.50 4.76
C ASP A 145 -6.01 -13.96 4.79
N PHE A 146 -6.70 -14.04 3.65
CA PHE A 146 -8.12 -13.76 3.59
C PHE A 146 -8.93 -14.96 4.08
N GLY A 147 -10.04 -14.69 4.74
CA GLY A 147 -10.95 -15.74 5.17
C GLY A 147 -11.96 -15.23 6.20
N TYR A 148 -12.62 -16.19 6.84
CA TYR A 148 -13.65 -15.89 7.82
C TYR A 148 -13.11 -15.15 9.05
N SER A 149 -13.91 -14.20 9.52
CA SER A 149 -13.84 -13.79 10.92
C SER A 149 -14.35 -14.93 11.82
N ARG A 150 -13.96 -14.93 13.09
CA ARG A 150 -14.49 -15.88 14.10
C ARG A 150 -16.02 -15.88 14.21
N TYR A 151 -16.68 -14.79 13.82
CA TYR A 151 -18.10 -14.55 14.08
C TYR A 151 -19.00 -14.66 12.85
N HIS A 152 -18.44 -14.85 11.65
CA HIS A 152 -19.21 -14.88 10.41
C HIS A 152 -18.67 -15.95 9.48
N PHE A 153 -19.56 -16.75 8.91
CA PHE A 153 -19.24 -17.77 7.91
C PHE A 153 -20.32 -17.82 6.82
N LEU A 154 -19.98 -18.39 5.66
CA LEU A 154 -20.90 -18.58 4.54
C LEU A 154 -21.28 -20.06 4.45
N GLN A 155 -22.54 -20.31 4.08
CA GLN A 155 -23.05 -21.65 3.82
C GLN A 155 -23.62 -21.73 2.42
N HIS A 156 -23.39 -22.87 1.77
CA HIS A 156 -24.07 -23.28 0.55
C HIS A 156 -25.55 -23.53 0.83
N LYS A 157 -26.36 -23.60 -0.23
CA LYS A 157 -27.82 -23.82 -0.13
C LYS A 157 -28.18 -25.08 0.67
N ALA A 158 -27.33 -26.11 0.63
CA ALA A 158 -27.52 -27.37 1.35
C ALA A 158 -27.13 -27.30 2.84
N GLY A 159 -26.66 -26.15 3.35
CA GLY A 159 -26.23 -25.97 4.73
C GLY A 159 -24.75 -26.28 4.98
N GLU A 160 -24.04 -26.83 4.00
CA GLU A 160 -22.59 -27.05 4.05
C GLU A 160 -21.85 -25.71 4.08
N GLN A 161 -20.85 -25.58 4.96
CA GLN A 161 -20.02 -24.38 5.03
C GLN A 161 -19.07 -24.33 3.83
N TYR A 162 -18.82 -23.14 3.27
CA TYR A 162 -17.78 -23.04 2.24
C TYR A 162 -16.44 -23.49 2.81
N SER A 163 -15.64 -24.15 1.98
CA SER A 163 -14.26 -24.48 2.29
C SER A 163 -13.43 -23.23 2.59
N LYS A 164 -12.29 -23.41 3.25
CA LYS A 164 -11.37 -22.30 3.54
C LYS A 164 -10.90 -21.59 2.27
N ALA A 165 -10.63 -22.35 1.20
CA ALA A 165 -10.22 -21.82 -0.09
C ALA A 165 -11.30 -20.94 -0.71
N GLU A 166 -12.53 -21.47 -0.86
CA GLU A 166 -13.63 -20.70 -1.46
C GLU A 166 -13.95 -19.44 -0.64
N ALA A 167 -13.95 -19.56 0.69
CA ALA A 167 -14.14 -18.42 1.57
C ALA A 167 -13.02 -17.38 1.41
N SER A 168 -11.76 -17.82 1.36
CA SER A 168 -10.60 -16.93 1.18
C SER A 168 -10.72 -16.12 -0.12
N GLN A 169 -11.08 -16.79 -1.22
CA GLN A 169 -11.28 -16.17 -2.52
C GLN A 169 -12.41 -15.12 -2.51
N LEU A 170 -13.57 -15.47 -1.94
CA LEU A 170 -14.71 -14.54 -1.86
C LEU A 170 -14.41 -13.30 -1.00
N PHE A 171 -13.77 -13.50 0.15
CA PHE A 171 -13.42 -12.40 1.06
C PHE A 171 -12.34 -11.51 0.45
N ALA A 172 -11.35 -12.08 -0.25
CA ALA A 172 -10.36 -11.31 -0.98
C ALA A 172 -10.99 -10.44 -2.08
N LEU A 173 -11.90 -10.99 -2.88
CA LEU A 173 -12.64 -10.23 -3.91
C LEU A 173 -13.46 -9.09 -3.28
N GLY A 174 -14.21 -9.38 -2.22
CA GLY A 174 -14.97 -8.36 -1.51
C GLY A 174 -14.09 -7.23 -0.97
N TRP A 175 -12.92 -7.58 -0.41
CA TRP A 175 -11.96 -6.60 0.06
C TRP A 175 -11.39 -5.75 -1.07
N ILE A 176 -10.97 -6.37 -2.19
CA ILE A 176 -10.44 -5.65 -3.37
C ILE A 176 -11.48 -4.66 -3.91
N HIS A 177 -12.73 -5.09 -4.07
CA HIS A 177 -13.80 -4.22 -4.57
C HIS A 177 -14.03 -3.00 -3.67
N LEU A 178 -14.08 -3.22 -2.35
CA LEU A 178 -14.24 -2.13 -1.38
C LEU A 178 -13.04 -1.18 -1.39
N VAL A 179 -11.83 -1.72 -1.38
CA VAL A 179 -10.60 -0.91 -1.42
C VAL A 179 -10.52 -0.10 -2.70
N ARG A 180 -10.76 -0.71 -3.86
CA ARG A 180 -10.79 -0.02 -5.16
C ARG A 180 -11.79 1.13 -5.15
N GLN A 181 -13.01 0.87 -4.69
CA GLN A 181 -14.06 1.89 -4.61
C GLN A 181 -13.66 3.04 -3.69
N PHE A 182 -13.24 2.75 -2.46
CA PHE A 182 -12.92 3.81 -1.50
C PHE A 182 -11.65 4.58 -1.86
N VAL A 183 -10.63 3.93 -2.41
CA VAL A 183 -9.42 4.63 -2.87
C VAL A 183 -9.77 5.59 -4.01
N THR A 184 -10.51 5.13 -5.02
CA THR A 184 -10.90 5.98 -6.16
C THR A 184 -11.84 7.11 -5.74
N ASP A 185 -12.79 6.85 -4.84
CA ASP A 185 -13.67 7.88 -4.29
C ASP A 185 -12.89 8.94 -3.51
N LEU A 186 -12.00 8.52 -2.60
CA LEU A 186 -11.19 9.43 -1.80
C LEU A 186 -10.26 10.26 -2.66
N MET A 187 -9.57 9.64 -3.62
CA MET A 187 -8.74 10.34 -4.58
C MET A 187 -9.52 11.42 -5.34
N ARG A 188 -10.73 11.11 -5.81
CA ARG A 188 -11.59 12.09 -6.49
C ARG A 188 -12.00 13.23 -5.56
N THR A 189 -12.36 12.93 -4.31
CA THR A 189 -12.91 13.93 -3.37
C THR A 189 -11.85 14.76 -2.65
N GLU A 190 -10.65 14.22 -2.48
CA GLU A 190 -9.54 14.85 -1.75
C GLU A 190 -8.46 15.39 -2.70
N TYR A 191 -8.67 15.33 -4.02
CA TYR A 191 -7.74 15.91 -4.98
C TYR A 191 -7.60 17.42 -4.78
N GLU A 192 -6.42 17.84 -4.38
CA GLU A 192 -6.01 19.24 -4.35
C GLU A 192 -4.99 19.45 -5.46
N HIS A 193 -5.30 20.35 -6.41
CA HIS A 193 -4.35 20.69 -7.46
C HIS A 193 -3.08 21.25 -6.82
N PRO A 194 -1.88 20.74 -7.16
CA PRO A 194 -0.63 21.24 -6.60
C PRO A 194 -0.55 22.75 -6.85
N GLN A 195 -0.38 23.52 -5.78
CA GLN A 195 -0.12 24.94 -5.90
C GLN A 195 1.30 25.10 -6.43
N PRO A 196 1.55 26.03 -7.37
CA PRO A 196 2.90 26.32 -7.81
C PRO A 196 3.75 26.65 -6.57
N GLN A 197 4.84 25.91 -6.41
CA GLN A 197 5.78 26.16 -5.33
C GLN A 197 6.37 27.55 -5.56
N ASN A 198 5.99 28.52 -4.72
CA ASN A 198 6.62 29.83 -4.74
C ASN A 198 8.06 29.65 -4.29
N ASP A 199 9.00 29.61 -5.24
CA ASP A 199 10.45 29.71 -5.00
C ASP A 199 10.83 31.13 -4.54
N GLY A 200 10.15 31.62 -3.50
CA GLY A 200 10.37 32.90 -2.84
C GLY A 200 11.56 32.87 -1.89
N GLY A 201 12.72 32.40 -2.36
CA GLY A 201 13.99 32.36 -1.63
C GLY A 201 14.90 33.55 -1.99
N GLY A 202 14.45 34.77 -1.75
CA GLY A 202 15.24 35.98 -2.02
C GLY A 202 16.46 36.14 -1.11
N LYS A 203 17.64 35.76 -1.61
CA LYS A 203 18.95 36.24 -1.11
C LYS A 203 19.68 36.98 -2.23
N ASN A 204 19.74 38.30 -2.08
CA ASN A 204 20.75 39.25 -2.56
C ASN A 204 21.49 38.93 -3.87
N ASN A 205 21.17 39.65 -4.96
CA ASN A 205 22.23 40.34 -5.71
C ASN A 205 21.73 41.56 -6.50
N ARG A 206 22.59 42.58 -6.53
CA ARG A 206 22.40 43.89 -7.16
C ARG A 206 22.45 43.78 -8.69
N GLY A 207 21.58 44.50 -9.39
CA GLY A 207 21.90 45.09 -10.70
C GLY A 207 21.01 44.73 -11.89
N ARG A 208 20.27 45.76 -12.35
CA ARG A 208 20.04 46.16 -13.75
C ARG A 208 19.09 45.32 -14.64
N ALA A 209 17.87 45.83 -14.72
CA ALA A 209 16.97 46.01 -15.87
C ALA A 209 16.96 45.04 -17.07
N SER A 210 15.74 44.54 -17.31
CA SER A 210 15.04 44.30 -18.59
C SER A 210 15.45 43.11 -19.46
N THR A 211 14.61 42.07 -19.45
CA THR A 211 13.94 41.55 -20.66
C THR A 211 12.78 40.64 -20.27
N SER A 212 11.74 40.62 -21.10
CA SER A 212 10.52 39.80 -20.99
C SER A 212 10.80 38.33 -20.64
N ALA A 213 10.23 37.85 -19.54
CA ALA A 213 10.24 36.43 -19.20
C ALA A 213 8.85 35.83 -19.48
N LYS A 214 8.79 35.02 -20.54
CA LYS A 214 7.73 34.04 -20.79
C LYS A 214 7.48 33.25 -19.50
N SER A 215 6.22 32.97 -19.19
CA SER A 215 5.87 32.01 -18.14
C SER A 215 6.48 30.67 -18.49
N HIS A 216 7.59 30.33 -17.83
CA HIS A 216 8.04 28.95 -17.76
C HIS A 216 6.98 28.22 -16.94
N TYR A 217 6.15 27.44 -17.61
CA TYR A 217 5.51 26.30 -16.97
C TYR A 217 6.64 25.52 -16.30
N ALA A 218 6.56 25.32 -14.99
CA ALA A 218 7.23 24.18 -14.40
C ALA A 218 6.59 22.98 -15.08
N GLU A 219 7.34 22.33 -15.97
CA GLU A 219 7.02 21.00 -16.46
C GLU A 219 6.75 20.16 -15.21
N VAL A 220 5.47 19.89 -14.94
CA VAL A 220 5.10 18.66 -14.24
C VAL A 220 5.80 17.61 -15.08
N GLU A 221 6.77 16.87 -14.52
CA GLU A 221 7.48 15.82 -15.25
C GLU A 221 6.44 14.93 -15.93
N GLU A 222 6.17 15.18 -17.22
CA GLU A 222 5.21 14.45 -18.06
C GLU A 222 5.74 13.04 -18.38
N ASP A 223 6.91 12.69 -17.83
CA ASP A 223 7.63 11.43 -18.01
C ASP A 223 7.08 10.27 -17.15
N ASP A 224 6.12 10.51 -16.26
CA ASP A 224 5.48 9.47 -15.43
C ASP A 224 4.17 8.91 -16.04
N ILE A 225 3.91 9.16 -17.33
CA ILE A 225 2.88 8.42 -18.07
C ILE A 225 3.51 7.09 -18.55
N PRO A 226 3.11 5.92 -18.03
CA PRO A 226 3.68 4.66 -18.50
C PRO A 226 3.32 4.41 -19.98
N TYR A 227 4.35 4.12 -20.80
CA TYR A 227 4.22 3.56 -22.15
C TYR A 227 3.79 2.08 -22.10
#